data_AF-A0A7L3CX70-F1
#
_entry.id   AF-A0A7L3CX70-F1
#
_cell.length_a   1.000
_cell.length_b   1.000
_cell.length_c   1.000
_cell.angle_alpha   90.00
_cell.angle_beta   90.00
_cell.angle_gamma   90.00
#
_symmetry.space_group_name_H-M   'P 1'
#
loop_
_entity.id
_entity.type
_entity.pdbx_description
1 polymer ?
#
loop_
_entity_poly.entity_id
_entity_poly.type
_entity_poly.pdbx_seq_one_letter_code
_entity_poly.pdbx_strand_id
1 'polypeptide(L)'
;FPPTENLGHGNFTYFSAVCWLLGRYLHEALGYPVGLVEAAWGGTPIEAWSSRRALGTCGLPGDAGSKPLAPPPPALPSRFTPPLSPSFVFSVSPHRSVSGPEAPSVLWNAMIHPLLNMTLRGVAWYQGETNAFLHTDLYNCTFPALIADWRRAFHAGSAGQTEPLLPFGFVQLSTYRQQSPADNFARLRWHQTADLGVVPNARMPGTFMAVAMDLCDERSPYGSVHPRDKQNVAHRLQLGARAVAYGEKNLVFQGPYPTRAVLEVTRALLNLTYSQELVCRQRDPRAFEVCCSSQPSPCRWLPATMVAVRSRTVTLALAGCGTPVVALRYAWGEWPCEYRSCALYNAQGLPAPPFL
;
A
#
# COMPACT_ATOMS: atom_id res chain seq x y z
N PHE A 1 -18.36 -13.57 -20.80
CA PHE A 1 -18.63 -12.18 -20.42
C PHE A 1 -20.03 -12.11 -19.84
N PRO A 2 -20.28 -11.42 -18.71
CA PRO A 2 -21.64 -11.09 -18.33
C PRO A 2 -22.25 -10.23 -19.46
N PRO A 3 -23.46 -10.56 -19.95
CA PRO A 3 -24.14 -9.74 -20.94
C PRO A 3 -24.37 -8.32 -20.38
N THR A 4 -24.46 -7.32 -21.27
CA THR A 4 -24.73 -5.91 -20.92
C THR A 4 -25.98 -5.75 -20.06
N GLU A 5 -26.94 -6.66 -20.22
CA GLU A 5 -28.17 -6.77 -19.43
C GLU A 5 -27.90 -7.05 -17.95
N ASN A 6 -26.85 -7.81 -17.62
CA ASN A 6 -26.45 -8.14 -16.25
C ASN A 6 -25.61 -7.03 -15.59
N LEU A 7 -25.16 -6.02 -16.34
CA LEU A 7 -24.28 -4.95 -15.85
C LEU A 7 -25.02 -3.67 -15.45
N GLY A 8 -26.36 -3.63 -15.57
CA GLY A 8 -27.18 -2.53 -15.06
C GLY A 8 -26.99 -1.21 -15.81
N HIS A 9 -26.90 -1.27 -17.15
CA HIS A 9 -26.79 -0.14 -18.11
C HIS A 9 -25.38 0.42 -18.36
N GLY A 10 -24.78 0.04 -19.51
CA GLY A 10 -23.61 0.71 -20.10
C GLY A 10 -22.25 0.12 -19.74
N ASN A 11 -21.19 0.92 -19.91
CA ASN A 11 -19.83 0.55 -19.53
C ASN A 11 -19.71 0.37 -18.02
N PHE A 12 -18.96 -0.64 -17.59
CA PHE A 12 -18.70 -0.95 -16.18
C PHE A 12 -17.76 0.10 -15.57
N THR A 13 -18.28 1.28 -15.20
CA THR A 13 -17.50 2.45 -14.75
C THR A 13 -17.43 2.62 -13.23
N TYR A 14 -18.25 1.87 -12.48
CA TYR A 14 -18.43 2.08 -11.04
C TYR A 14 -17.67 1.07 -10.17
N PHE A 15 -17.11 0.01 -10.76
CA PHE A 15 -16.44 -1.05 -10.00
C PHE A 15 -14.92 -1.01 -10.16
N SER A 16 -14.20 -1.34 -9.09
CA SER A 16 -12.73 -1.37 -9.07
C SER A 16 -12.17 -2.29 -10.14
N ALA A 17 -11.41 -1.72 -11.09
CA ALA A 17 -10.72 -2.47 -12.13
C ALA A 17 -9.75 -3.51 -11.53
N VAL A 18 -9.05 -3.19 -10.44
CA VAL A 18 -8.14 -4.14 -9.76
C VAL A 18 -8.94 -5.29 -9.16
N CYS A 19 -10.06 -5.01 -8.49
CA CYS A 19 -10.92 -6.02 -7.88
C CYS A 19 -11.49 -6.98 -8.96
N TRP A 20 -12.02 -6.42 -10.05
CA TRP A 20 -12.54 -7.20 -11.16
C TRP A 20 -11.47 -8.08 -11.82
N LEU A 21 -10.30 -7.51 -12.14
CA LEU A 21 -9.20 -8.24 -12.75
C LEU A 21 -8.67 -9.35 -11.84
N LEU A 22 -8.55 -9.09 -10.53
CA LEU A 22 -8.17 -10.09 -9.53
C LEU A 22 -9.16 -11.25 -9.51
N GLY A 23 -10.46 -10.97 -9.44
CA GLY A 23 -11.50 -12.00 -9.46
C GLY A 23 -11.51 -12.81 -10.75
N ARG A 24 -11.34 -12.14 -11.90
CA ARG A 24 -11.23 -12.81 -13.20
C ARG A 24 -10.04 -13.77 -13.25
N TYR A 25 -8.84 -13.31 -12.85
CA TYR A 25 -7.65 -14.16 -12.89
C TYR A 25 -7.72 -15.32 -11.89
N LEU A 26 -8.33 -15.10 -10.72
CA LEU A 26 -8.58 -16.17 -9.76
C LEU A 26 -9.59 -17.18 -10.31
N HIS A 27 -10.68 -16.72 -10.93
CA HIS A 27 -11.67 -17.60 -11.55
C HIS A 27 -11.03 -18.47 -12.64
N GLU A 28 -10.22 -17.86 -13.53
CA GLU A 28 -9.48 -18.58 -14.57
C GLU A 28 -8.52 -19.62 -13.99
N ALA A 29 -7.83 -19.30 -12.89
CA ALA A 29 -6.87 -20.22 -12.26
C ALA A 29 -7.51 -21.33 -11.41
N LEU A 30 -8.64 -21.05 -10.76
CA LEU A 30 -9.27 -21.94 -9.78
C LEU A 30 -10.40 -22.79 -10.38
N GLY A 31 -11.00 -22.36 -11.49
CA GLY A 31 -12.05 -23.09 -12.19
C GLY A 31 -13.44 -23.03 -11.55
N TYR A 32 -13.65 -22.20 -10.51
CA TYR A 32 -14.96 -22.00 -9.87
C TYR A 32 -15.28 -20.50 -9.68
N PRO A 33 -16.56 -20.14 -9.43
CA PRO A 33 -16.97 -18.75 -9.29
C PRO A 33 -16.30 -18.04 -8.10
N VAL A 34 -15.85 -16.80 -8.32
CA VAL A 34 -15.25 -15.94 -7.29
C VAL A 34 -16.19 -14.76 -7.03
N GLY A 35 -16.75 -14.68 -5.82
CA GLY A 35 -17.55 -13.53 -5.38
C GLY A 35 -16.66 -12.33 -5.08
N LEU A 36 -17.06 -11.14 -5.55
CA LEU A 36 -16.33 -9.89 -5.33
C LEU A 36 -17.22 -8.89 -4.60
N VAL A 37 -16.65 -8.25 -3.58
CA VAL A 37 -17.27 -7.15 -2.83
C VAL A 37 -16.33 -5.96 -2.91
N GLU A 38 -16.84 -4.81 -3.31
CA GLU A 38 -16.09 -3.56 -3.30
C GLU A 38 -16.55 -2.67 -2.15
N ALA A 39 -15.58 -2.27 -1.34
CA ALA A 39 -15.73 -1.19 -0.36
C ALA A 39 -14.50 -0.28 -0.52
N ALA A 40 -14.61 0.72 -1.39
CA ALA A 40 -13.52 1.65 -1.70
C ALA A 40 -14.02 3.10 -1.77
N TRP A 41 -13.18 4.03 -1.33
CA TRP A 41 -13.44 5.47 -1.39
C TRP A 41 -12.15 6.26 -1.56
N GLY A 42 -12.11 7.14 -2.56
CA GLY A 42 -10.91 7.90 -2.93
C GLY A 42 -10.49 8.97 -1.91
N GLY A 43 -9.19 9.13 -1.72
CA GLY A 43 -8.62 10.21 -0.88
C GLY A 43 -8.75 9.99 0.63
N THR A 44 -8.99 8.75 1.08
CA THR A 44 -9.30 8.46 2.49
C THR A 44 -8.08 7.89 3.22
N PRO A 45 -7.81 8.32 4.46
CA PRO A 45 -6.72 7.80 5.28
C PRO A 45 -7.12 6.48 5.96
N ILE A 46 -6.15 5.68 6.40
CA ILE A 46 -6.39 4.38 7.05
C ILE A 46 -7.20 4.52 8.35
N GLU A 47 -7.12 5.69 8.98
CA GLU A 47 -7.91 6.08 10.14
C GLU A 47 -9.41 5.99 9.89
N ALA A 48 -9.88 6.36 8.69
CA ALA A 48 -11.30 6.27 8.33
C ALA A 48 -11.78 4.81 8.25
N TRP A 49 -10.90 3.88 7.88
CA TRP A 49 -11.18 2.44 7.67
C TRP A 49 -10.91 1.55 8.88
N SER A 50 -10.30 2.11 9.92
CA SER A 50 -9.94 1.40 11.14
C SER A 50 -11.03 1.56 12.19
N SER A 51 -11.34 0.49 12.93
CA SER A 51 -12.18 0.63 14.13
C SER A 51 -11.45 1.45 15.20
N ARG A 52 -12.20 2.01 16.15
CA ARG A 52 -11.63 2.73 17.30
C ARG A 52 -10.67 1.85 18.11
N ARG A 53 -10.94 0.55 18.18
CA ARG A 53 -10.08 -0.43 18.87
C ARG A 53 -8.72 -0.54 18.17
N ALA A 54 -8.71 -0.67 16.84
CA ALA A 54 -7.46 -0.71 16.08
C ALA A 54 -6.65 0.58 16.26
N LEU A 55 -7.29 1.74 16.13
CA LEU A 55 -6.62 3.05 16.30
C LEU A 55 -6.04 3.25 17.71
N GLY A 56 -6.78 2.85 18.74
CA GLY A 56 -6.33 2.93 20.13
C GLY A 56 -5.03 2.17 20.39
N THR A 57 -4.78 1.06 19.70
CA THR A 57 -3.51 0.30 19.85
C THR A 57 -2.28 1.06 19.36
N CYS A 58 -2.47 2.08 18.53
CA CYS A 58 -1.41 2.91 17.96
C CYS A 58 -1.37 4.33 18.55
N GLY A 59 -2.07 4.57 19.65
CA GLY A 59 -2.11 5.88 20.30
C GLY A 59 -2.88 6.94 19.52
N LEU A 60 -3.61 6.57 18.46
CA LEU A 60 -4.51 7.49 17.77
C LEU A 60 -5.84 7.55 18.53
N PRO A 61 -6.29 8.75 18.93
CA PRO A 61 -7.53 8.89 19.66
C PRO A 61 -8.68 8.44 18.77
N GLY A 62 -9.23 7.26 19.06
CA GLY A 62 -10.54 6.85 18.58
C GLY A 62 -11.63 7.56 19.38
N ASP A 63 -11.62 8.90 19.47
CA ASP A 63 -12.50 9.69 20.36
C ASP A 63 -12.67 9.05 21.75
N ALA A 64 -11.57 8.78 22.45
CA ALA A 64 -11.63 8.46 23.88
C ALA A 64 -11.72 9.78 24.66
N GLY A 65 -12.91 10.37 24.66
CA GLY A 65 -13.23 11.59 25.37
C GLY A 65 -14.65 12.04 25.07
N SER A 66 -15.59 11.56 25.87
CA SER A 66 -16.92 12.14 26.00
C SER A 66 -16.82 13.68 26.16
N LYS A 67 -17.15 14.43 25.10
CA LYS A 67 -17.96 15.63 25.31
C LYS A 67 -19.42 15.18 25.32
N PRO A 68 -20.26 15.67 26.25
CA PRO A 68 -21.69 15.42 26.16
C PRO A 68 -22.15 15.84 24.77
N LEU A 69 -22.93 14.98 24.11
CA LEU A 69 -23.69 15.36 22.94
C LEU A 69 -24.40 16.66 23.31
N ALA A 70 -24.10 17.77 22.63
CA ALA A 70 -24.95 18.94 22.75
C ALA A 70 -26.39 18.45 22.48
N PRO A 71 -27.37 18.84 23.31
CA PRO A 71 -28.74 18.38 23.08
C PRO A 71 -29.13 18.71 21.65
N PRO A 72 -29.88 17.82 20.97
CA PRO A 72 -30.34 18.09 19.61
C PRO A 72 -31.02 19.47 19.60
N PRO A 73 -30.78 20.31 18.57
CA PRO A 73 -31.49 21.58 18.48
C PRO A 73 -33.00 21.27 18.53
N PRO A 74 -33.79 22.08 19.27
CA PRO A 74 -35.23 21.87 19.33
C PRO A 74 -35.78 21.89 17.90
N ALA A 75 -36.70 20.96 17.62
CA ALA A 75 -37.34 20.84 16.32
C ALA A 75 -37.84 22.22 15.86
N LEU A 76 -37.36 22.69 14.71
CA LEU A 76 -37.85 23.92 14.11
C LEU A 76 -39.36 23.82 13.89
N PRO A 77 -40.16 24.82 14.29
CA PRO A 77 -41.57 24.84 13.94
C PRO A 77 -41.69 24.95 12.42
N SER A 78 -42.57 24.12 11.87
CA SER A 78 -42.95 24.12 10.46
C SER A 78 -43.60 25.46 10.09
N ARG A 79 -42.78 26.42 9.65
CA ARG A 79 -43.06 27.56 8.74
C ARG A 79 -42.01 28.64 8.99
N PHE A 80 -41.01 28.69 8.13
CA PHE A 80 -40.21 29.90 7.94
C PHE A 80 -39.94 30.06 6.44
N THR A 81 -40.61 31.03 5.84
CA THR A 81 -40.31 31.57 4.51
C THR A 81 -39.13 32.54 4.65
N PRO A 82 -38.04 32.41 3.86
CA PRO A 82 -36.94 33.36 3.96
C PRO A 82 -37.28 34.66 3.20
N PRO A 83 -36.92 35.85 3.73
CA PRO A 83 -36.86 37.04 2.91
C PRO A 83 -35.55 37.06 2.12
N LEU A 84 -35.65 37.44 0.85
CA LEU A 84 -34.52 37.73 -0.02
C LEU A 84 -33.92 39.09 0.35
N SER A 85 -32.65 39.14 0.73
CA SER A 85 -31.79 40.33 0.57
C SER A 85 -30.31 39.95 0.62
N PRO A 86 -29.43 40.68 -0.11
CA PRO A 86 -28.15 40.17 -0.55
C PRO A 86 -26.94 40.68 0.24
N SER A 87 -25.83 39.96 0.09
CA SER A 87 -24.44 40.42 0.25
C SER A 87 -23.86 40.47 1.67
N PHE A 88 -23.45 39.30 2.18
CA PHE A 88 -22.18 39.17 2.90
C PHE A 88 -21.27 38.26 2.10
N VAL A 89 -20.26 38.85 1.46
CA VAL A 89 -19.24 38.14 0.68
C VAL A 89 -18.29 37.47 1.68
N PHE A 90 -18.56 36.21 2.01
CA PHE A 90 -17.49 35.33 2.47
C PHE A 90 -16.59 35.06 1.27
N SER A 91 -15.33 35.49 1.36
CA SER A 91 -14.28 35.09 0.43
C SER A 91 -14.06 33.58 0.61
N VAL A 92 -14.81 32.78 -0.13
CA VAL A 92 -14.58 31.35 -0.26
C VAL A 92 -13.46 31.17 -1.28
N SER A 93 -12.27 30.81 -0.81
CA SER A 93 -11.19 30.36 -1.68
C SER A 93 -11.69 29.22 -2.58
N PRO A 94 -11.53 29.29 -3.92
CA PRO A 94 -12.14 28.36 -4.87
C PRO A 94 -11.41 27.00 -5.01
N HIS A 95 -10.71 26.55 -3.96
CA HIS A 95 -10.01 25.25 -3.95
C HIS A 95 -10.21 24.46 -2.65
N ARG A 96 -11.46 24.25 -2.24
CA ARG A 96 -11.76 23.03 -1.45
C ARG A 96 -11.99 21.90 -2.44
N SER A 97 -10.92 21.19 -2.79
CA SER A 97 -11.04 19.85 -3.37
C SER A 97 -11.98 19.04 -2.49
N VAL A 98 -12.97 18.38 -3.06
CA VAL A 98 -13.79 17.40 -2.34
C VAL A 98 -12.83 16.28 -1.89
N SER A 99 -12.37 16.33 -0.64
CA SER A 99 -11.63 15.22 -0.04
C SER A 99 -12.62 14.17 0.47
N GLY A 100 -12.19 12.90 0.48
CA GLY A 100 -13.04 11.80 0.95
C GLY A 100 -13.32 11.89 2.46
N PRO A 101 -14.17 11.01 3.02
CA PRO A 101 -14.37 10.95 4.46
C PRO A 101 -13.04 10.69 5.21
N GLU A 102 -12.63 11.64 6.04
CA GLU A 102 -11.37 11.58 6.78
C GLU A 102 -11.56 11.29 8.28
N ALA A 103 -12.79 11.43 8.79
CA ALA A 103 -13.08 11.23 10.19
C ALA A 103 -12.74 9.78 10.64
N PRO A 104 -12.03 9.59 11.78
CA PRO A 104 -11.68 8.27 12.26
C PRO A 104 -12.88 7.32 12.35
N SER A 105 -12.70 6.10 11.86
CA SER A 105 -13.71 5.01 11.83
C SER A 105 -14.98 5.27 11.01
N VAL A 106 -15.10 6.38 10.27
CA VAL A 106 -16.34 6.67 9.51
C VAL A 106 -16.62 5.62 8.43
N LEU A 107 -15.61 5.19 7.69
CA LEU A 107 -15.74 4.18 6.62
C LEU A 107 -15.74 2.75 7.18
N TRP A 108 -15.04 2.53 8.30
CA TRP A 108 -15.23 1.31 9.08
C TRP A 108 -16.71 1.11 9.41
N ASN A 109 -17.38 2.12 10.00
CA ASN A 109 -18.78 2.02 10.40
C ASN A 109 -19.74 1.97 9.20
N ALA A 110 -19.47 2.75 8.14
CA ALA A 110 -20.39 2.89 7.01
C ALA A 110 -20.24 1.79 5.95
N MET A 111 -19.04 1.27 5.73
CA MET A 111 -18.74 0.39 4.60
C MET A 111 -18.27 -1.02 5.00
N ILE A 112 -17.61 -1.18 6.15
CA ILE A 112 -17.01 -2.47 6.54
C ILE A 112 -17.85 -3.18 7.60
N HIS A 113 -18.25 -2.48 8.65
CA HIS A 113 -19.04 -3.03 9.76
C HIS A 113 -20.35 -3.70 9.30
N PRO A 114 -21.10 -3.17 8.30
CA PRO A 114 -22.30 -3.83 7.80
C PRO A 114 -22.04 -5.19 7.13
N LEU A 115 -20.80 -5.46 6.71
CA LEU A 115 -20.40 -6.67 6.01
C LEU A 115 -19.88 -7.78 6.94
N LEU A 116 -19.77 -7.53 8.25
CA LEU A 116 -19.10 -8.46 9.19
C LEU A 116 -19.75 -9.85 9.27
N ASN A 117 -21.03 -9.98 8.89
CA ASN A 117 -21.74 -11.26 8.85
C ASN A 117 -21.46 -12.07 7.57
N MET A 118 -20.69 -11.52 6.62
CA MET A 118 -20.28 -12.25 5.42
C MET A 118 -19.09 -13.17 5.71
N THR A 119 -19.10 -14.36 5.09
CA THR A 119 -17.95 -15.26 5.08
C THR A 119 -16.97 -14.82 4.00
N LEU A 120 -15.76 -14.42 4.41
CA LEU A 120 -14.72 -13.97 3.48
C LEU A 120 -13.62 -15.01 3.29
N ARG A 121 -13.12 -15.13 2.05
CA ARG A 121 -11.92 -15.94 1.73
C ARG A 121 -10.62 -15.14 1.78
N GLY A 122 -10.69 -13.82 1.64
CA GLY A 122 -9.54 -12.94 1.70
C GLY A 122 -9.92 -11.48 1.45
N VAL A 123 -8.96 -10.58 1.66
CA VAL A 123 -9.10 -9.14 1.44
C VAL A 123 -8.05 -8.67 0.44
N ALA A 124 -8.40 -7.73 -0.44
CA ALA A 124 -7.46 -6.98 -1.27
C ALA A 124 -7.53 -5.50 -0.89
N TRP A 125 -6.41 -4.96 -0.39
CA TRP A 125 -6.31 -3.60 0.13
C TRP A 125 -5.38 -2.75 -0.74
N TYR A 126 -5.87 -1.61 -1.22
CA TYR A 126 -5.05 -0.66 -1.96
C TYR A 126 -5.36 0.75 -1.46
N GLN A 127 -4.58 1.16 -0.47
CA GLN A 127 -4.66 2.47 0.15
C GLN A 127 -3.30 2.81 0.76
N GLY A 128 -3.04 4.10 0.85
CA GLY A 128 -1.96 4.67 1.65
C GLY A 128 -1.62 6.08 1.22
N GLU A 129 -2.02 6.49 0.01
CA GLU A 129 -1.66 7.76 -0.63
C GLU A 129 -1.88 8.97 0.29
N THR A 130 -3.02 9.04 0.98
CA THR A 130 -3.29 10.09 1.97
C THR A 130 -2.34 9.99 3.16
N ASN A 131 -2.06 8.78 3.66
CA ASN A 131 -1.13 8.56 4.77
C ASN A 131 0.34 8.80 4.41
N ALA A 132 0.68 8.93 3.13
CA ALA A 132 2.01 9.42 2.73
C ALA A 132 2.22 10.87 3.21
N PHE A 133 1.14 11.59 3.52
CA PHE A 133 1.17 12.98 3.98
C PHE A 133 0.50 13.19 5.34
N LEU A 134 -0.11 12.15 5.91
CA LEU A 134 -0.80 12.17 7.20
C LEU A 134 -0.36 10.97 8.04
N HIS A 135 0.25 11.24 9.21
CA HIS A 135 0.67 10.22 10.16
C HIS A 135 1.50 9.08 9.54
N THR A 136 2.39 9.41 8.58
CA THR A 136 3.14 8.44 7.78
C THR A 136 3.83 7.37 8.63
N ASP A 137 4.52 7.78 9.70
CA ASP A 137 5.22 6.86 10.60
C ASP A 137 4.31 5.94 11.40
N LEU A 138 3.07 6.37 11.68
CA LEU A 138 2.12 5.53 12.41
C LEU A 138 1.56 4.41 11.54
N TYR A 139 1.75 4.45 10.21
CA TYR A 139 1.26 3.41 9.31
C TYR A 139 1.86 2.04 9.61
N ASN A 140 3.09 1.98 10.15
CA ASN A 140 3.73 0.74 10.59
C ASN A 140 3.02 0.06 11.77
N CYS A 141 2.12 0.78 12.44
CA CYS A 141 1.29 0.31 13.53
C CYS A 141 -0.16 0.18 13.06
N THR A 142 -0.73 1.22 12.45
CA THR A 142 -2.16 1.26 12.12
C THR A 142 -2.54 0.23 11.08
N PHE A 143 -1.67 -0.10 10.12
CA PHE A 143 -1.98 -1.11 9.11
C PHE A 143 -2.00 -2.54 9.68
N PRO A 144 -0.96 -3.01 10.42
CA PRO A 144 -1.05 -4.27 11.15
C PRO A 144 -2.23 -4.33 12.13
N ALA A 145 -2.53 -3.23 12.83
CA ALA A 145 -3.66 -3.16 13.76
C ALA A 145 -5.01 -3.30 13.03
N LEU A 146 -5.18 -2.64 11.88
CA LEU A 146 -6.36 -2.78 11.02
C LEU A 146 -6.55 -4.24 10.60
N ILE A 147 -5.49 -4.89 10.10
CA ILE A 147 -5.57 -6.29 9.66
C ILE A 147 -5.97 -7.22 10.80
N ALA A 148 -5.33 -7.09 11.96
CA ALA A 148 -5.63 -7.90 13.14
C ALA A 148 -7.08 -7.67 13.63
N ASP A 149 -7.55 -6.43 13.57
CA ASP A 149 -8.88 -6.06 13.98
C ASP A 149 -9.97 -6.59 13.03
N TRP A 150 -9.75 -6.44 11.72
CA TRP A 150 -10.65 -6.97 10.70
C TRP A 150 -10.76 -8.49 10.78
N ARG A 151 -9.62 -9.20 10.94
CA ARG A 151 -9.60 -10.66 11.17
C ARG A 151 -10.51 -11.04 12.33
N ARG A 152 -10.34 -10.38 13.48
CA ARG A 152 -11.16 -10.61 14.67
C ARG A 152 -12.64 -10.32 14.40
N ALA A 153 -12.94 -9.18 13.78
CA ALA A 153 -14.30 -8.74 13.56
C ALA A 153 -15.06 -9.62 12.56
N PHE A 154 -14.46 -9.97 11.43
CA PHE A 154 -15.08 -10.86 10.44
C PHE A 154 -15.20 -12.29 10.96
N HIS A 155 -14.19 -12.82 11.66
CA HIS A 155 -14.30 -14.14 12.29
C HIS A 155 -15.46 -14.19 13.28
N ALA A 156 -15.59 -13.19 14.16
CA ALA A 156 -16.68 -13.11 15.12
C ALA A 156 -18.05 -12.89 14.45
N GLY A 157 -18.15 -11.92 13.52
CA GLY A 157 -19.41 -11.55 12.87
C GLY A 157 -19.98 -12.65 11.97
N SER A 158 -19.12 -13.41 11.29
CA SER A 158 -19.51 -14.56 10.47
C SER A 158 -19.74 -15.85 11.29
N ALA A 159 -19.87 -15.74 12.61
CA ALA A 159 -20.04 -16.88 13.53
C ALA A 159 -18.95 -17.96 13.36
N GLY A 160 -17.70 -17.53 13.13
CA GLY A 160 -16.53 -18.40 12.97
C GLY A 160 -16.28 -18.93 11.56
N GLN A 161 -17.12 -18.61 10.57
CA GLN A 161 -16.98 -19.11 9.20
C GLN A 161 -15.83 -18.47 8.42
N THR A 162 -15.55 -17.18 8.68
CA THR A 162 -14.33 -16.54 8.17
C THR A 162 -13.14 -17.03 8.98
N GLU A 163 -12.11 -17.53 8.30
CA GLU A 163 -10.90 -18.05 8.96
C GLU A 163 -10.25 -17.02 9.91
N PRO A 164 -9.80 -17.41 11.12
CA PRO A 164 -9.16 -16.49 12.08
C PRO A 164 -7.95 -15.77 11.48
N LEU A 165 -7.16 -16.47 10.66
CA LEU A 165 -6.05 -15.91 9.90
C LEU A 165 -6.48 -15.59 8.47
N LEU A 166 -7.53 -14.76 8.32
CA LEU A 166 -8.03 -14.29 7.02
C LEU A 166 -6.85 -13.77 6.15
N PRO A 167 -6.64 -14.34 4.95
CA PRO A 167 -5.61 -13.86 4.04
C PRO A 167 -5.81 -12.39 3.66
N PHE A 168 -4.73 -11.61 3.73
CA PHE A 168 -4.78 -10.17 3.48
C PHE A 168 -3.74 -9.78 2.41
N GLY A 169 -4.23 -9.52 1.20
CA GLY A 169 -3.44 -9.01 0.11
C GLY A 169 -3.45 -7.50 0.10
N PHE A 170 -2.31 -6.86 -0.18
CA PHE A 170 -2.28 -5.42 -0.39
C PHE A 170 -1.39 -4.99 -1.54
N VAL A 171 -1.63 -3.79 -2.05
CA VAL A 171 -0.82 -3.18 -3.10
C VAL A 171 0.13 -2.18 -2.45
N GLN A 172 1.43 -2.41 -2.65
CA GLN A 172 2.43 -1.40 -2.32
C GLN A 172 2.15 -0.15 -3.14
N LEU A 173 2.24 1.03 -2.54
CA LEU A 173 1.98 2.25 -3.31
C LEU A 173 2.84 2.34 -4.57
N SER A 174 2.22 2.80 -5.66
CA SER A 174 2.92 3.17 -6.89
C SER A 174 3.62 4.52 -6.68
N THR A 175 3.87 5.27 -7.74
CA THR A 175 4.56 6.56 -7.73
C THR A 175 3.58 7.73 -7.64
N TYR A 176 4.09 8.93 -7.31
CA TYR A 176 3.31 10.16 -7.42
C TYR A 176 4.08 11.24 -8.20
N ARG A 177 5.12 11.83 -7.63
CA ARG A 177 5.90 12.90 -8.29
C ARG A 177 7.30 12.41 -8.67
N GLN A 178 7.70 12.67 -9.92
CA GLN A 178 9.01 12.24 -10.46
C GLN A 178 10.19 13.00 -9.83
N GLN A 179 9.99 14.27 -9.45
CA GLN A 179 11.01 15.16 -8.91
C GLN A 179 10.65 15.60 -7.48
N SER A 180 10.49 14.63 -6.57
CA SER A 180 10.21 14.89 -5.16
C SER A 180 11.49 14.70 -4.34
N PRO A 181 11.93 15.71 -3.55
CA PRO A 181 12.97 15.51 -2.56
C PRO A 181 12.47 14.80 -1.30
N ALA A 182 11.15 14.62 -1.16
CA ALA A 182 10.54 13.96 -0.02
C ALA A 182 10.55 12.43 -0.20
N ASP A 183 10.72 11.71 0.91
CA ASP A 183 10.72 10.25 0.94
C ASP A 183 9.41 9.65 1.49
N ASN A 184 8.37 10.47 1.64
CA ASN A 184 7.05 10.11 2.15
C ASN A 184 6.48 8.81 1.56
N PHE A 185 6.49 8.68 0.22
CA PHE A 185 6.03 7.46 -0.44
C PHE A 185 6.95 6.27 -0.16
N ALA A 186 8.26 6.47 -0.14
CA ALA A 186 9.20 5.39 0.16
C ALA A 186 9.04 4.88 1.60
N ARG A 187 8.94 5.81 2.56
CA ARG A 187 8.65 5.51 3.97
C ARG A 187 7.32 4.79 4.12
N LEU A 188 6.27 5.26 3.45
CA LEU A 188 4.99 4.58 3.51
C LEU A 188 5.04 3.17 2.90
N ARG A 189 5.71 2.96 1.76
CA ARG A 189 5.93 1.61 1.20
C ARG A 189 6.66 0.69 2.17
N TRP A 190 7.61 1.22 2.94
CA TRP A 190 8.28 0.50 4.02
C TRP A 190 7.30 0.17 5.17
N HIS A 191 6.53 1.15 5.64
CA HIS A 191 5.53 0.98 6.69
C HIS A 191 4.39 0.02 6.30
N GLN A 192 4.02 -0.09 5.02
CA GLN A 192 3.06 -1.07 4.52
C GLN A 192 3.49 -2.53 4.80
N THR A 193 4.79 -2.77 5.03
CA THR A 193 5.33 -4.09 5.39
C THR A 193 5.63 -4.23 6.89
N ALA A 194 5.13 -3.31 7.72
CA ALA A 194 5.43 -3.23 9.15
C ALA A 194 6.94 -3.07 9.44
N ASP A 195 7.63 -2.34 8.56
CA ASP A 195 9.07 -2.02 8.62
C ASP A 195 10.00 -3.24 8.47
N LEU A 196 9.60 -4.19 7.62
CA LEU A 196 10.38 -5.42 7.38
C LEU A 196 10.70 -5.67 5.91
N GLY A 197 10.19 -4.85 4.98
CA GLY A 197 10.42 -4.91 3.53
C GLY A 197 9.78 -6.09 2.80
N VAL A 198 9.33 -7.11 3.53
CA VAL A 198 8.71 -8.32 3.00
C VAL A 198 7.46 -8.70 3.79
N VAL A 199 6.54 -9.40 3.12
CA VAL A 199 5.37 -10.04 3.73
C VAL A 199 5.15 -11.41 3.07
N PRO A 200 4.60 -12.43 3.75
CA PRO A 200 4.22 -12.41 5.15
C PRO A 200 5.46 -12.28 6.04
N ASN A 201 5.25 -11.71 7.23
CA ASN A 201 6.30 -11.57 8.23
C ASN A 201 5.72 -11.78 9.64
N ALA A 202 6.56 -11.72 10.67
CA ALA A 202 6.15 -12.00 12.05
C ALA A 202 5.03 -11.08 12.57
N ARG A 203 4.94 -9.83 12.08
CA ARG A 203 3.90 -8.86 12.47
C ARG A 203 2.63 -8.98 11.63
N MET A 204 2.75 -9.50 10.42
CA MET A 204 1.67 -9.62 9.44
C MET A 204 1.64 -11.03 8.83
N PRO A 205 1.34 -12.09 9.61
CA PRO A 205 1.21 -13.44 9.09
C PRO A 205 0.04 -13.55 8.12
N GLY A 206 0.11 -14.47 7.14
CA GLY A 206 -0.97 -14.70 6.16
C GLY A 206 -1.24 -13.50 5.23
N THR A 207 -0.25 -12.64 5.02
CA THR A 207 -0.34 -11.48 4.11
C THR A 207 0.52 -11.66 2.87
N PHE A 208 0.18 -10.93 1.81
CA PHE A 208 0.94 -10.88 0.56
C PHE A 208 0.85 -9.49 -0.07
N MET A 209 1.87 -9.12 -0.85
CA MET A 209 2.00 -7.77 -1.40
C MET A 209 2.21 -7.80 -2.92
N ALA A 210 1.42 -7.02 -3.64
CA ALA A 210 1.73 -6.64 -5.01
C ALA A 210 2.61 -5.39 -4.99
N VAL A 211 3.90 -5.53 -5.33
CA VAL A 211 4.77 -4.38 -5.59
C VAL A 211 4.18 -3.61 -6.78
N ALA A 212 4.07 -2.28 -6.69
CA ALA A 212 3.56 -1.45 -7.78
C ALA A 212 4.41 -0.20 -8.08
N MET A 213 5.53 0.00 -7.37
CA MET A 213 6.40 1.16 -7.56
C MET A 213 7.03 1.29 -8.95
N ASP A 214 7.06 0.20 -9.74
CA ASP A 214 7.51 0.19 -11.14
C ASP A 214 6.36 0.37 -12.14
N LEU A 215 5.12 0.51 -11.68
CA LEU A 215 3.94 0.73 -12.53
C LEU A 215 3.58 2.21 -12.56
N CYS A 216 4.59 3.07 -12.72
CA CYS A 216 4.44 4.52 -12.75
C CYS A 216 3.74 5.00 -14.03
N ASP A 217 3.07 6.16 -13.97
CA ASP A 217 2.32 6.69 -15.11
C ASP A 217 2.09 8.20 -14.97
N GLU A 218 3.02 8.99 -15.50
CA GLU A 218 2.98 10.45 -15.33
C GLU A 218 1.77 11.06 -16.05
N ARG A 219 1.35 10.43 -17.14
CA ARG A 219 0.29 10.91 -18.04
C ARG A 219 -1.06 10.26 -17.74
N SER A 220 -1.24 9.70 -16.54
CA SER A 220 -2.54 9.18 -16.15
C SER A 220 -3.60 10.29 -16.18
N PRO A 221 -4.76 10.07 -16.81
CA PRO A 221 -5.81 11.09 -16.93
C PRO A 221 -6.44 11.46 -15.57
N TYR A 222 -6.20 10.64 -14.54
CA TYR A 222 -6.68 10.89 -13.17
C TYR A 222 -5.57 11.42 -12.24
N GLY A 223 -4.40 11.74 -12.79
CA GLY A 223 -3.21 12.16 -12.03
C GLY A 223 -2.23 11.01 -11.82
N SER A 224 -0.95 11.34 -11.74
CA SER A 224 0.16 10.37 -11.73
C SER A 224 0.16 9.38 -10.56
N VAL A 225 -0.55 9.72 -9.48
CA VAL A 225 -0.79 8.83 -8.33
C VAL A 225 -1.72 7.65 -8.68
N HIS A 226 -2.47 7.74 -9.77
CA HIS A 226 -3.42 6.72 -10.23
C HIS A 226 -2.85 5.96 -11.43
N PRO A 227 -2.05 4.89 -11.25
CA PRO A 227 -1.44 4.17 -12.37
C PRO A 227 -2.50 3.46 -13.22
N ARG A 228 -2.40 3.55 -14.56
CA ARG A 228 -3.35 2.89 -15.49
C ARG A 228 -3.16 1.37 -15.59
N ASP A 229 -1.97 0.82 -15.35
CA ASP A 229 -1.70 -0.63 -15.45
C ASP A 229 -2.27 -1.41 -14.25
N LYS A 230 -3.61 -1.47 -14.18
CA LYS A 230 -4.33 -2.26 -13.17
C LYS A 230 -4.20 -3.77 -13.43
N GLN A 231 -3.86 -4.17 -14.66
CA GLN A 231 -3.64 -5.57 -15.02
C GLN A 231 -2.45 -6.16 -14.26
N ASN A 232 -1.34 -5.43 -14.14
CA ASN A 232 -0.16 -5.95 -13.44
C ASN A 232 -0.30 -5.86 -11.93
N VAL A 233 -1.00 -4.85 -11.42
CA VAL A 233 -1.41 -4.82 -10.01
C VAL A 233 -2.23 -6.07 -9.66
N ALA A 234 -3.30 -6.34 -10.41
CA ALA A 234 -4.16 -7.49 -10.17
C ALA A 234 -3.46 -8.84 -10.40
N HIS A 235 -2.61 -8.93 -11.42
CA HIS A 235 -1.81 -10.13 -11.69
C HIS A 235 -0.83 -10.44 -10.55
N ARG A 236 -0.20 -9.42 -9.96
CA ARG A 236 0.70 -9.63 -8.80
C ARG A 236 -0.08 -10.01 -7.55
N LEU A 237 -1.25 -9.40 -7.32
CA LEU A 237 -2.14 -9.77 -6.22
C LEU A 237 -2.65 -11.22 -6.34
N GLN A 238 -3.08 -11.66 -7.53
CA GLN A 238 -3.62 -13.01 -7.69
C GLN A 238 -2.57 -14.09 -7.44
N LEU A 239 -1.30 -13.87 -7.80
CA LEU A 239 -0.21 -14.80 -7.48
C LEU A 239 -0.10 -14.99 -5.97
N GLY A 240 -0.13 -13.89 -5.21
CA GLY A 240 -0.11 -13.93 -3.75
C GLY A 240 -1.35 -14.58 -3.15
N ALA A 241 -2.53 -14.31 -3.71
CA ALA A 241 -3.77 -14.95 -3.28
C ALA A 241 -3.74 -16.46 -3.50
N ARG A 242 -3.27 -16.94 -4.68
CA ARG A 242 -3.14 -18.38 -4.95
C ARG A 242 -2.17 -19.05 -3.99
N ALA A 243 -1.00 -18.47 -3.78
CA ALA A 243 0.02 -19.03 -2.89
C ALA A 243 -0.40 -19.02 -1.40
N VAL A 244 -0.95 -17.90 -0.92
CA VAL A 244 -1.23 -17.67 0.50
C VAL A 244 -2.67 -18.01 0.89
N ALA A 245 -3.66 -17.59 0.11
CA ALA A 245 -5.07 -17.80 0.42
C ALA A 245 -5.61 -19.16 -0.08
N TYR A 246 -5.09 -19.68 -1.19
CA TYR A 246 -5.51 -20.97 -1.76
C TYR A 246 -4.47 -22.07 -1.60
N GLY A 247 -3.31 -21.78 -1.00
CA GLY A 247 -2.33 -22.77 -0.59
C GLY A 247 -1.54 -23.42 -1.73
N GLU A 248 -1.54 -22.81 -2.93
CA GLU A 248 -0.78 -23.31 -4.08
C GLU A 248 0.73 -23.32 -3.77
N LYS A 249 1.34 -24.50 -3.88
CA LYS A 249 2.76 -24.71 -3.56
C LYS A 249 3.64 -24.39 -4.76
N ASN A 250 4.86 -23.95 -4.48
CA ASN A 250 5.89 -23.64 -5.49
C ASN A 250 5.54 -22.50 -6.47
N LEU A 251 4.50 -21.71 -6.16
CA LEU A 251 4.15 -20.52 -6.93
C LEU A 251 5.00 -19.32 -6.49
N VAL A 252 5.78 -18.76 -7.41
CA VAL A 252 6.55 -17.52 -7.17
C VAL A 252 5.61 -16.32 -7.26
N PHE A 253 5.41 -15.63 -6.13
CA PHE A 253 4.53 -14.46 -6.05
C PHE A 253 5.21 -13.18 -5.56
N GLN A 254 6.50 -13.23 -5.23
CA GLN A 254 7.28 -12.08 -4.77
C GLN A 254 8.53 -11.89 -5.61
N GLY A 255 9.00 -10.65 -5.71
CA GLY A 255 10.29 -10.36 -6.30
C GLY A 255 11.47 -10.75 -5.40
N PRO A 256 12.71 -10.64 -5.92
CA PRO A 256 13.91 -10.99 -5.17
C PRO A 256 14.12 -10.01 -4.02
N TYR A 257 14.48 -10.51 -2.84
CA TYR A 257 14.76 -9.71 -1.64
C TYR A 257 16.16 -10.03 -1.10
N PRO A 258 16.93 -9.04 -0.60
CA PRO A 258 18.24 -9.31 -0.02
C PRO A 258 18.11 -10.15 1.26
N THR A 259 18.97 -11.15 1.38
CA THR A 259 19.05 -12.07 2.54
C THR A 259 20.35 -11.92 3.31
N ARG A 260 21.37 -11.33 2.70
CA ARG A 260 22.68 -11.12 3.30
C ARG A 260 23.36 -9.91 2.68
N ALA A 261 24.01 -9.11 3.52
CA ALA A 261 24.92 -8.05 3.11
C ALA A 261 26.30 -8.28 3.72
N VAL A 262 27.35 -8.20 2.92
CA VAL A 262 28.74 -8.38 3.35
C VAL A 262 29.56 -7.18 2.90
N LEU A 263 30.05 -6.41 3.89
CA LEU A 263 30.91 -5.26 3.67
C LEU A 263 32.37 -5.71 3.54
N GLU A 264 32.99 -5.41 2.40
CA GLU A 264 34.42 -5.60 2.16
C GLU A 264 35.14 -4.25 2.30
N VAL A 265 35.64 -3.98 3.51
CA VAL A 265 36.20 -2.67 3.90
C VAL A 265 37.41 -2.29 3.05
N THR A 266 38.31 -3.23 2.77
CA THR A 266 39.58 -2.96 2.04
C THR A 266 39.35 -2.50 0.60
N ARG A 267 38.29 -2.98 -0.04
CA ARG A 267 37.93 -2.63 -1.42
C ARG A 267 36.78 -1.61 -1.51
N ALA A 268 36.24 -1.19 -0.37
CA ALA A 268 35.04 -0.36 -0.29
C ALA A 268 33.87 -0.92 -1.13
N LEU A 269 33.61 -2.23 -1.00
CA LEU A 269 32.53 -2.92 -1.70
C LEU A 269 31.48 -3.45 -0.72
N LEU A 270 30.22 -3.45 -1.16
CA LEU A 270 29.12 -4.09 -0.44
C LEU A 270 28.51 -5.17 -1.32
N ASN A 271 28.59 -6.43 -0.88
CA ASN A 271 28.05 -7.59 -1.58
C ASN A 271 26.71 -8.00 -0.98
N LEU A 272 25.66 -7.94 -1.78
CA LEU A 272 24.31 -8.34 -1.43
C LEU A 272 24.00 -9.71 -2.04
N THR A 273 23.44 -10.62 -1.26
CA THR A 273 22.91 -11.91 -1.71
C THR A 273 21.39 -11.88 -1.66
N TYR A 274 20.73 -12.31 -2.74
CA TYR A 274 19.28 -12.28 -2.87
C TYR A 274 18.65 -13.68 -2.77
N SER A 275 17.39 -13.72 -2.34
CA SER A 275 16.60 -14.95 -2.16
C SER A 275 16.28 -15.69 -3.47
N GLN A 276 16.32 -14.99 -4.60
CA GLN A 276 15.97 -15.52 -5.92
C GLN A 276 17.02 -15.12 -6.96
N GLU A 277 16.93 -15.73 -8.14
CA GLU A 277 17.72 -15.30 -9.28
C GLU A 277 17.31 -13.90 -9.76
N LEU A 278 18.31 -13.11 -10.15
CA LEU A 278 18.19 -11.72 -10.51
C LEU A 278 18.19 -11.56 -12.03
N VAL A 279 17.23 -10.79 -12.50
CA VAL A 279 17.20 -10.17 -13.82
C VAL A 279 17.44 -8.69 -13.61
N CYS A 280 18.65 -8.23 -13.95
CA CYS A 280 18.99 -6.81 -13.91
C CYS A 280 18.53 -6.14 -15.21
N ARG A 281 17.53 -5.25 -15.12
CA ARG A 281 17.02 -4.53 -16.31
C ARG A 281 17.75 -3.22 -16.57
N GLN A 282 18.22 -2.56 -15.53
CA GLN A 282 19.01 -1.35 -15.63
C GLN A 282 19.99 -1.20 -14.47
N ARG A 283 21.02 -0.37 -14.67
CA ARG A 283 22.01 -0.02 -13.65
C ARG A 283 21.95 1.47 -13.27
N ASP A 284 20.76 1.94 -12.88
CA ASP A 284 20.59 3.33 -12.42
C ASP A 284 21.46 3.57 -11.16
N PRO A 285 22.37 4.57 -11.17
CA PRO A 285 23.22 4.87 -10.02
C PRO A 285 22.44 5.33 -8.77
N ARG A 286 21.18 5.75 -8.93
CA ARG A 286 20.29 6.16 -7.82
C ARG A 286 19.50 5.00 -7.21
N ALA A 287 19.62 3.79 -7.76
CA ALA A 287 18.83 2.65 -7.30
C ALA A 287 19.16 2.24 -5.86
N PHE A 288 20.42 2.38 -5.46
CA PHE A 288 20.90 2.07 -4.12
C PHE A 288 21.54 3.30 -3.49
N GLU A 289 21.31 3.47 -2.20
CA GLU A 289 21.94 4.51 -1.41
C GLU A 289 22.44 3.93 -0.08
N VAL A 290 23.60 4.38 0.36
CA VAL A 290 24.18 3.98 1.64
C VAL A 290 24.23 5.15 2.59
N CYS A 291 24.05 4.82 3.87
CA CYS A 291 24.24 5.74 4.96
C CYS A 291 25.65 5.61 5.51
N CYS A 292 26.43 6.68 5.44
CA CYS A 292 27.78 6.71 5.99
C CYS A 292 27.83 7.70 7.15
N SER A 293 27.91 7.17 8.37
CA SER A 293 27.83 7.99 9.58
C SER A 293 28.59 7.38 10.74
N SER A 294 29.17 8.25 11.58
CA SER A 294 29.71 7.88 12.89
C SER A 294 28.66 7.90 14.00
N GLN A 295 27.46 8.46 13.73
CA GLN A 295 26.33 8.52 14.65
C GLN A 295 25.03 8.01 13.97
N PRO A 296 24.06 7.45 14.70
CA PRO A 296 22.88 6.82 14.09
C PRO A 296 21.97 7.78 13.30
N SER A 297 21.95 9.08 13.62
CA SER A 297 21.15 10.08 12.91
C SER A 297 21.69 11.50 13.12
N PRO A 298 21.47 12.45 12.17
CA PRO A 298 20.86 12.28 10.85
C PRO A 298 21.81 11.61 9.84
N CYS A 299 21.24 10.76 8.99
CA CYS A 299 21.99 10.05 7.96
C CYS A 299 22.15 10.89 6.68
N ARG A 300 23.37 11.04 6.18
CA ARG A 300 23.62 11.48 4.81
C ARG A 300 23.60 10.27 3.87
N TRP A 301 22.59 10.20 3.02
CA TRP A 301 22.46 9.17 1.99
C TRP A 301 23.32 9.50 0.77
N LEU A 302 24.13 8.53 0.34
CA LEU A 302 25.02 8.64 -0.80
C LEU A 302 24.71 7.53 -1.81
N PRO A 303 24.70 7.81 -3.13
CA PRO A 303 24.52 6.78 -4.15
C PRO A 303 25.55 5.66 -4.03
N ALA A 304 25.10 4.41 -4.16
CA ALA A 304 25.95 3.21 -4.16
C ALA A 304 25.83 2.49 -5.51
N THR A 305 26.79 2.72 -6.40
CA THR A 305 26.71 2.24 -7.79
C THR A 305 26.89 0.73 -7.89
N MET A 306 26.02 0.06 -8.64
CA MET A 306 26.19 -1.35 -9.00
C MET A 306 27.39 -1.55 -9.92
N VAL A 307 28.45 -2.21 -9.42
CA VAL A 307 29.63 -2.56 -10.21
C VAL A 307 29.55 -3.97 -10.81
N ALA A 308 28.83 -4.88 -10.16
CA ALA A 308 28.58 -6.21 -10.68
C ALA A 308 27.20 -6.73 -10.28
N VAL A 309 26.55 -7.44 -11.21
CA VAL A 309 25.34 -8.22 -10.94
C VAL A 309 25.56 -9.62 -11.50
N ARG A 310 25.39 -10.63 -10.65
CA ARG A 310 25.44 -12.06 -11.00
C ARG A 310 24.07 -12.69 -10.71
N SER A 311 23.95 -14.00 -10.88
CA SER A 311 22.67 -14.72 -10.73
C SER A 311 21.93 -14.41 -9.43
N ARG A 312 22.60 -14.31 -8.28
CA ARG A 312 21.96 -13.98 -6.99
C ARG A 312 22.67 -12.91 -6.19
N THR A 313 23.63 -12.21 -6.79
CA THR A 313 24.45 -11.25 -6.06
C THR A 313 24.55 -9.91 -6.76
N VAL A 314 24.50 -8.84 -5.99
CA VAL A 314 24.78 -7.47 -6.43
C VAL A 314 25.97 -6.95 -5.63
N THR A 315 26.99 -6.45 -6.33
CA THR A 315 28.13 -5.78 -5.72
C THR A 315 27.99 -4.28 -5.95
N LEU A 316 28.00 -3.52 -4.87
CA LEU A 316 27.94 -2.07 -4.87
C LEU A 316 29.30 -1.48 -4.54
N ALA A 317 29.69 -0.40 -5.21
CA ALA A 317 30.83 0.42 -4.82
C ALA A 317 30.40 1.50 -3.82
N LEU A 318 31.18 1.67 -2.76
CA LEU A 318 30.93 2.61 -1.66
C LEU A 318 31.78 3.88 -1.79
N ALA A 319 31.90 4.40 -3.02
CA ALA A 319 32.68 5.59 -3.28
C ALA A 319 32.12 6.79 -2.48
N GLY A 320 32.97 7.45 -1.71
CA GLY A 320 32.60 8.67 -0.97
C GLY A 320 32.25 8.48 0.51
N CYS A 321 32.34 7.26 1.05
CA CYS A 321 32.19 7.02 2.49
C CYS A 321 33.52 7.15 3.23
N GLY A 322 33.69 8.26 3.95
CA GLY A 322 34.82 8.48 4.88
C GLY A 322 34.60 7.89 6.28
N THR A 323 33.42 7.31 6.52
CA THR A 323 32.97 6.73 7.81
C THR A 323 32.31 5.36 7.56
N PRO A 324 32.08 4.55 8.61
CA PRO A 324 31.43 3.26 8.46
C PRO A 324 30.03 3.36 7.82
N VAL A 325 29.71 2.38 6.98
CA VAL A 325 28.36 2.19 6.44
C VAL A 325 27.47 1.63 7.54
N VAL A 326 26.37 2.33 7.85
CA VAL A 326 25.43 1.94 8.93
C VAL A 326 24.06 1.50 8.42
N ALA A 327 23.70 1.83 7.17
CA ALA A 327 22.46 1.42 6.54
C ALA A 327 22.59 1.41 5.01
N LEU A 328 21.70 0.66 4.35
CA LEU A 328 21.60 0.55 2.89
C LEU A 328 20.13 0.51 2.50
N ARG A 329 19.73 1.38 1.57
CA ARG A 329 18.39 1.35 1.00
C ARG A 329 18.40 1.12 -0.49
N TYR A 330 17.29 0.58 -0.99
CA TYR A 330 17.03 0.33 -2.40
C TYR A 330 15.69 0.92 -2.82
N ALA A 331 15.65 1.53 -4.01
CA ALA A 331 14.46 2.12 -4.61
C ALA A 331 13.73 3.11 -3.67
N TRP A 332 14.49 3.89 -2.89
CA TRP A 332 13.97 4.79 -1.86
C TRP A 332 13.56 6.18 -2.39
N GLY A 333 12.89 6.20 -3.53
CA GLY A 333 12.34 7.42 -4.12
C GLY A 333 10.82 7.36 -4.21
N GLU A 334 10.17 8.52 -4.26
CA GLU A 334 8.75 8.61 -4.64
C GLU A 334 8.53 8.01 -6.04
N TRP A 335 9.50 8.20 -6.94
CA TRP A 335 9.56 7.65 -8.29
C TRP A 335 10.93 6.98 -8.54
N PRO A 336 11.12 5.72 -8.10
CA PRO A 336 12.45 5.11 -8.08
C PRO A 336 12.93 4.61 -9.45
N CYS A 337 12.02 4.43 -10.40
CA CYS A 337 12.33 3.92 -11.74
C CYS A 337 11.21 4.24 -12.72
N GLU A 338 11.51 4.17 -14.01
CA GLU A 338 10.50 4.27 -15.08
C GLU A 338 9.68 2.99 -15.21
N TYR A 339 8.60 3.07 -15.99
CA TYR A 339 7.61 2.01 -16.14
C TYR A 339 8.28 0.67 -16.48
N ARG A 340 8.08 -0.32 -15.58
CA ARG A 340 8.65 -1.67 -15.61
C ARG A 340 10.17 -1.73 -15.78
N SER A 341 10.86 -0.68 -15.36
CA SER A 341 12.29 -0.48 -15.59
C SER A 341 13.05 -0.29 -14.29
N CYS A 342 12.57 -0.85 -13.17
CA CYS A 342 13.36 -0.90 -11.93
C CYS A 342 14.64 -1.74 -12.10
N ALA A 343 15.63 -1.58 -11.23
CA ALA A 343 16.93 -2.21 -11.43
C ALA A 343 16.86 -3.75 -11.40
N LEU A 344 16.14 -4.30 -10.42
CA LEU A 344 16.15 -5.73 -10.11
C LEU A 344 14.76 -6.36 -10.20
N TYR A 345 14.68 -7.47 -10.92
CA TYR A 345 13.52 -8.34 -11.07
C TYR A 345 13.93 -9.80 -10.86
N ASN A 346 12.96 -10.71 -10.70
CA ASN A 346 13.19 -12.14 -10.88
C ASN A 346 12.87 -12.60 -12.32
N ALA A 347 13.07 -13.89 -12.59
CA ALA A 347 12.78 -14.52 -13.88
C ALA A 347 11.29 -14.42 -14.29
N GLN A 348 10.37 -14.36 -13.32
CA GLN A 348 8.93 -14.19 -13.56
C GLN A 348 8.54 -12.72 -13.81
N GLY A 349 9.50 -11.80 -13.82
CA GLY A 349 9.26 -10.38 -14.05
C GLY A 349 8.63 -9.64 -12.86
N LEU A 350 8.76 -10.18 -11.64
CA LEU A 350 8.37 -9.51 -10.40
C LEU A 350 9.51 -8.61 -9.89
N PRO A 351 9.27 -7.32 -9.63
CA PRO A 351 10.30 -6.39 -9.16
C PRO A 351 10.70 -6.67 -7.71
N ALA A 352 11.98 -6.45 -7.39
CA ALA A 352 12.43 -6.38 -6.00
C ALA A 352 11.68 -5.24 -5.29
N PRO A 353 11.11 -5.45 -4.09
CA PRO A 353 10.50 -4.38 -3.31
C PRO A 353 11.60 -3.44 -2.76
N PRO A 354 11.24 -2.20 -2.36
CA PRO A 354 12.17 -1.31 -1.66
C PRO A 354 12.52 -1.89 -0.28
N PHE A 355 13.71 -1.57 0.21
CA PHE A 355 14.18 -1.96 1.54
C PHE A 355 15.11 -0.89 2.12
N LEU A 356 15.37 -0.98 3.43
CA LEU A 356 16.22 -0.11 4.24
C LEU A 356 17.13 -0.91 5.18
#